data_AF-A0A223PBD0-F1
#
_entry.id   AF-A0A223PBD0-F1
#
_cell.length_a   1.000
_cell.length_b   1.000
_cell.length_c   1.000
_cell.angle_alpha   90.00
_cell.angle_beta   90.00
_cell.angle_gamma   90.00
#
_symmetry.space_group_name_H-M   'P 1'
#
loop_
_entity.id
_entity.type
_entity.pdbx_description
1 polymer ?
#
loop_
_entity_poly.entity_id
_entity_poly.type
_entity_poly.pdbx_seq_one_letter_code
_entity_poly.pdbx_strand_id
1 'polypeptide(L)' 'MANVDEQRAEELAAMNNERRTFERRQRAFQKVIQQFAPQGNGAPAKADLEELDTADADHRKAVAAMDRISEEIRAGKR' A
#
# COMPACT_ATOMS: atom_id res chain seq x y z
N MET A 1 -10.65 15.35 -22.46
CA MET A 1 -11.08 14.08 -21.84
C MET A 1 -9.95 13.10 -22.09
N ALA A 2 -9.42 12.46 -21.06
CA ALA A 2 -8.44 11.39 -21.27
C ALA A 2 -9.08 10.29 -22.12
N ASN A 3 -8.30 9.66 -23.00
CA ASN A 3 -8.80 8.53 -23.79
C ASN A 3 -9.21 7.39 -22.83
N VAL A 4 -10.23 6.60 -23.18
CA VAL A 4 -10.68 5.43 -22.41
C VAL A 4 -9.52 4.49 -22.10
N ASP A 5 -8.56 4.35 -23.03
CA ASP A 5 -7.36 3.55 -22.83
C ASP A 5 -6.41 4.14 -21.77
N GLU A 6 -6.34 5.47 -21.65
CA GLU A 6 -5.55 6.16 -20.62
C GLU A 6 -6.18 5.97 -19.24
N GLN A 7 -7.51 6.03 -19.13
CA GLN A 7 -8.23 5.79 -17.88
C GLN A 7 -8.04 4.34 -17.39
N ARG A 8 -8.17 3.35 -18.29
CA ARG A 8 -7.92 1.94 -17.96
C ARG A 8 -6.47 1.68 -17.56
N ALA A 9 -5.52 2.34 -18.21
CA ALA A 9 -4.12 2.24 -17.84
C ALA A 9 -3.85 2.84 -16.45
N GLU A 10 -4.47 3.98 -16.12
CA GLU A 10 -4.40 4.61 -14.80
C GLU A 10 -4.99 3.71 -13.72
N GLU A 11 -6.16 3.12 -13.96
CA GLU A 11 -6.83 2.17 -13.06
C GLU A 11 -5.96 0.94 -12.77
N LEU A 12 -5.42 0.32 -13.82
CA LEU A 12 -4.55 -0.84 -13.69
C LEU A 12 -3.24 -0.48 -12.96
N ALA A 13 -2.69 0.71 -13.23
CA ALA A 13 -1.51 1.20 -12.52
C ALA A 13 -1.79 1.43 -11.04
N ALA A 14 -2.94 2.02 -10.69
CA ALA A 14 -3.35 2.24 -9.32
C ALA A 14 -3.56 0.93 -8.55
N MET A 15 -4.25 -0.05 -9.14
CA MET A 15 -4.43 -1.39 -8.55
C MET A 15 -3.09 -2.09 -8.31
N ASN A 16 -2.19 -2.03 -9.30
CA ASN A 16 -0.85 -2.62 -9.14
C ASN A 16 -0.01 -1.91 -8.08
N ASN A 17 -0.15 -0.60 -7.95
CA ASN A 17 0.56 0.18 -6.94
C ASN A 17 0.03 -0.12 -5.52
N GLU A 18 -1.29 -0.20 -5.35
CA GLU A 18 -1.93 -0.60 -4.09
C GLU A 18 -1.48 -2.00 -3.67
N ARG A 19 -1.55 -2.99 -4.56
CA ARG A 19 -1.01 -4.34 -4.30
C ARG A 19 0.46 -4.32 -3.87
N ARG A 20 1.33 -3.62 -4.59
CA ARG A 20 2.77 -3.57 -4.29
C ARG A 20 3.07 -2.92 -2.95
N THR A 21 2.38 -1.83 -2.63
CA THR A 21 2.56 -1.12 -1.35
C THR A 21 1.99 -1.92 -0.18
N PHE A 22 0.87 -2.64 -0.38
CA PHE A 22 0.34 -3.61 0.57
C PHE A 22 1.34 -4.73 0.87
N GLU A 23 1.92 -5.35 -0.16
CA GLU A 23 2.93 -6.40 0.01
C GLU A 23 4.16 -5.89 0.76
N ARG A 24 4.62 -4.68 0.47
CA ARG A 24 5.74 -4.05 1.19
C ARG A 24 5.41 -3.82 2.66
N ARG A 25 4.22 -3.29 2.96
CA ARG A 25 3.73 -3.10 4.32
C ARG A 25 3.63 -4.44 5.08
N GLN A 26 3.11 -5.48 4.42
CA GLN A 26 3.02 -6.82 5.01
C GLN A 26 4.42 -7.36 5.37
N ARG A 27 5.41 -7.19 4.49
CA ARG A 27 6.80 -7.60 4.77
C ARG A 27 7.41 -6.82 5.93
N ALA A 28 7.24 -5.51 5.97
CA ALA A 28 7.74 -4.68 7.08
C ALA A 28 7.07 -5.08 8.42
N PHE A 29 5.77 -5.37 8.39
CA PHE A 29 5.05 -5.84 9.57
C PHE A 29 5.56 -7.22 10.05
N GLN A 30 5.84 -8.14 9.13
CA GLN A 30 6.43 -9.44 9.46
C GLN A 30 7.82 -9.30 10.08
N LYS A 31 8.67 -8.38 9.59
CA LYS A 31 9.98 -8.10 10.19
C LYS A 31 9.86 -7.65 11.65
N VAL A 32 8.87 -6.81 11.95
CA VAL A 32 8.60 -6.38 13.32
C VAL A 32 8.11 -7.56 14.18
N ILE A 33 7.20 -8.40 13.66
CA ILE A 33 6.71 -9.60 14.37
C ILE A 33 7.85 -10.57 14.71
N GLN A 34 8.76 -10.83 13.77
CA GLN A 34 9.86 -11.77 13.95
C GLN A 34 10.81 -11.40 15.09
N GLN A 35 10.78 -10.15 15.54
CA GLN A 35 11.60 -9.67 16.66
C GLN A 35 10.98 -9.97 18.03
N PHE A 36 9.75 -10.47 18.04
CA PHE A 36 9.13 -11.02 19.23
C PHE A 36 9.43 -12.52 19.37
N ALA A 37 9.15 -13.06 20.56
CA ALA A 37 9.35 -14.48 20.83
C ALA A 37 8.54 -15.36 19.84
N PRO A 38 9.05 -16.53 19.41
CA PRO A 38 10.24 -17.21 19.92
C PRO A 38 11.56 -16.86 19.20
N GLN A 39 11.54 -16.02 18.16
CA GLN A 39 12.70 -15.81 17.29
C GLN A 39 13.56 -14.61 17.69
N GLY A 40 12.95 -13.56 18.27
CA GLY A 40 13.65 -12.35 18.66
C GLY A 40 13.72 -12.11 20.18
N ASN A 41 14.38 -11.02 20.54
CA ASN A 41 14.62 -10.61 21.94
C ASN A 41 13.44 -9.85 22.57
N GLY A 42 12.31 -9.73 21.87
CA GLY A 42 11.12 -9.01 22.33
C GLY A 42 11.18 -7.49 22.17
N ALA A 43 12.25 -6.96 21.55
CA ALA A 43 12.45 -5.52 21.35
C ALA A 43 12.65 -5.21 19.85
N PRO A 44 11.62 -4.65 19.17
CA PRO A 44 11.76 -4.22 17.79
C PRO A 44 12.86 -3.18 17.61
N ALA A 45 13.70 -3.35 16.60
CA ALA A 45 14.70 -2.40 16.20
C ALA A 45 14.02 -1.15 15.64
N LYS A 46 14.54 0.01 16.00
CA LYS A 46 14.02 1.30 15.55
C LYS A 46 13.90 1.38 14.02
N ALA A 47 14.87 0.83 13.30
CA ALA A 47 14.89 0.83 11.84
C ALA A 47 13.71 0.04 11.23
N ASP A 48 13.31 -1.09 11.83
CA ASP A 48 12.19 -1.88 11.33
C ASP A 48 10.84 -1.21 11.62
N LEU A 49 10.74 -0.50 12.75
CA LEU A 49 9.58 0.35 13.04
C LEU A 49 9.47 1.52 12.06
N GLU A 50 10.58 2.22 11.78
CA GLU A 50 10.63 3.30 10.78
C GLU A 50 10.30 2.80 9.36
N GLU A 51 10.75 1.58 9.01
CA GLU A 51 10.40 0.94 7.74
C GLU A 51 8.91 0.64 7.66
N LEU A 52 8.31 0.12 8.74
CA LEU A 52 6.87 -0.16 8.82
C LEU A 52 6.05 1.13 8.69
N ASP A 53 6.42 2.20 9.40
CA ASP A 53 5.74 3.49 9.32
C ASP A 53 5.79 4.07 7.90
N THR A 54 6.96 3.98 7.25
CA THR A 54 7.13 4.42 5.86
C THR A 54 6.27 3.59 4.91
N ALA A 55 6.27 2.27 5.06
CA ALA A 55 5.48 1.37 4.21
C ALA A 55 3.97 1.56 4.41
N ASP A 56 3.52 1.83 5.65
CA ASP A 56 2.12 2.15 5.96
C ASP A 56 1.70 3.48 5.32
N ALA A 57 2.54 4.51 5.41
CA ALA A 57 2.29 5.80 4.79
C ALA A 57 2.16 5.70 3.26
N ASP A 58 3.03 4.92 2.61
CA ASP A 58 2.97 4.68 1.17
C ASP A 58 1.72 3.89 0.76
N HIS A 59 1.35 2.87 1.54
CA HIS A 59 0.13 2.12 1.32
C HIS A 59 -1.13 2.99 1.46
N ARG A 60 -1.21 3.87 2.47
CA ARG A 60 -2.34 4.80 2.62
C ARG A 60 -2.51 5.73 1.41
N LYS A 61 -1.40 6.22 0.83
CA LYS A 61 -1.45 7.02 -0.40
C LYS A 61 -1.99 6.23 -1.58
N ALA A 62 -1.57 4.96 -1.72
CA ALA A 62 -2.05 4.10 -2.80
C ALA A 62 -3.54 3.75 -2.65
N VAL A 63 -3.99 3.47 -1.42
CA VAL A 63 -5.41 3.26 -1.11
C VAL A 63 -6.24 4.51 -1.43
N ALA A 64 -5.78 5.70 -1.03
CA ALA A 64 -6.49 6.94 -1.34
C ALA A 64 -6.65 7.18 -2.86
N ALA A 65 -5.65 6.78 -3.67
CA ALA A 65 -5.77 6.83 -5.13
C ALA A 65 -6.82 5.84 -5.66
N MET A 66 -6.83 4.60 -5.15
CA MET A 66 -7.83 3.60 -5.50
C MET A 66 -9.25 3.98 -5.07
N ASP A 67 -9.40 4.59 -3.91
CA ASP A 67 -10.69 5.07 -3.40
C ASP A 67 -11.24 6.16 -4.31
N ARG A 68 -10.41 7.14 -4.68
CA ARG A 68 -10.79 8.19 -5.64
C ARG A 68 -11.25 7.59 -6.97
N ILE A 69 -10.50 6.63 -7.52
CA ILE A 69 -10.86 5.96 -8.78
C ILE A 69 -12.20 5.22 -8.63
N SER A 70 -12.37 4.50 -7.52
CA SER A 70 -13.61 3.77 -7.23
C SER A 70 -14.82 4.70 -7.08
N GLU A 71 -14.64 5.87 -6.48
CA GLU A 71 -15.68 6.90 -6.38
C GLU A 71 -16.03 7.48 -7.76
N GLU A 72 -15.03 7.75 -8.61
CA GLU A 72 -15.26 8.24 -9.97
C GLU A 72 -16.03 7.21 -10.83
N ILE A 73 -15.72 5.91 -10.70
CA ILE A 73 -16.45 4.81 -11.36
C ILE A 73 -17.89 4.73 -10.83
N ARG A 74 -18.10 4.74 -9.50
CA ARG A 74 -19.44 4.69 -8.90
C ARG A 74 -20.32 5.88 -9.30
N ALA A 75 -19.69 7.03 -9.54
CA ALA A 75 -20.36 8.23 -10.01
C ALA A 75 -20.61 8.25 -11.53
N GLY A 76 -20.18 7.22 -12.28
CA GLY A 76 -20.30 7.14 -13.74
C GLY A 76 -19.45 8.18 -14.48
N LYS A 77 -18.38 8.69 -13.85
CA LYS A 77 -17.45 9.66 -14.45
C LYS A 77 -16.31 8.97 -15.23
N ARG A 78 -16.18 7.66 -15.03
CA ARG A 78 -15.31 6.72 -15.73
C ARG A 78 -16.15 5.51 -16.12
#